data_AF-A0A7V6NKP8-F1
#
_entry.id   AF-A0A7V6NKP8-F1
#
_cell.length_a   1.000
_cell.length_b   1.000
_cell.length_c   1.000
_cell.angle_alpha   90.00
_cell.angle_beta   90.00
_cell.angle_gamma   90.00
#
_symmetry.space_group_name_H-M   'P 1'
#
loop_
_entity.id
_entity.type
_entity.pdbx_description
1 polymer ?
#
loop_
_entity_poly.entity_id
_entity_poly.type
_entity_poly.pdbx_seq_one_letter_code
_entity_poly.pdbx_strand_id
1 'polypeptide(L)' 'MKKIIKKWLEKLEKANKESFGSGPLDCCELAHKAGPVNTNKKTSKSN' A
#
# COMPACT_ATOMS: atom_id res chain seq x y z
N MET A 1 6.94 -12.97 25.63
CA MET A 1 7.20 -12.82 24.18
C MET A 1 5.94 -12.98 23.32
N LYS A 2 5.26 -14.14 23.29
CA LYS A 2 4.06 -14.38 22.44
C LYS A 2 2.92 -13.35 22.62
N LYS A 3 2.64 -12.93 23.87
CA LYS A 3 1.60 -11.91 24.16
C LYS A 3 1.94 -10.50 23.65
N ILE A 4 3.22 -10.13 23.62
CA ILE A 4 3.68 -8.80 23.18
C ILE A 4 3.58 -8.70 21.67
N ILE A 5 4.04 -9.76 20.97
CA ILE A 5 3.94 -9.86 19.52
C ILE A 5 2.48 -9.85 19.08
N LYS A 6 1.60 -10.61 19.75
CA LYS A 6 0.17 -10.62 19.44
C LYS A 6 -0.45 -9.22 19.56
N LYS A 7 -0.16 -8.50 20.64
CA LYS A 7 -0.68 -7.15 20.87
C LYS A 7 -0.12 -6.12 19.87
N TRP A 8 1.10 -6.33 19.39
CA TRP A 8 1.69 -5.51 18.33
C TRP A 8 1.05 -5.79 16.97
N LEU A 9 0.80 -7.06 16.63
CA LEU A 9 0.09 -7.45 15.41
C LEU A 9 -1.36 -6.93 15.39
N GLU A 10 -2.07 -6.97 16.51
CA GLU A 10 -3.42 -6.39 16.62
C GLU A 10 -3.42 -4.87 16.37
N LYS A 11 -2.40 -4.15 16.85
CA LYS A 11 -2.24 -2.71 16.57
C LYS A 11 -1.96 -2.45 15.09
N LEU A 12 -1.11 -3.27 14.47
CA LEU A 12 -0.81 -3.15 13.04
C LEU A 12 -2.04 -3.44 12.17
N GLU A 13 -2.81 -4.47 12.51
CA GLU A 13 -4.05 -4.79 11.79
C GLU A 13 -5.03 -3.61 11.84
N LYS A 14 -5.20 -3.01 13.02
CA LYS A 14 -6.08 -1.84 13.17
C LYS A 14 -5.60 -0.65 12.33
N ALA A 15 -4.31 -0.31 12.41
CA ALA A 15 -3.74 0.80 11.66
C ALA A 15 -3.79 0.57 10.13
N ASN A 16 -3.59 -0.67 9.68
CA ASN A 16 -3.73 -1.04 8.28
C ASN A 16 -5.18 -0.89 7.81
N LYS A 17 -6.16 -1.32 8.61
CA LYS A 17 -7.58 -1.12 8.29
C LYS A 17 -7.97 0.35 8.17
N GLU A 18 -7.47 1.19 9.07
CA GLU A 18 -7.73 2.64 9.03
C GLU A 18 -7.08 3.31 7.81
N SER A 19 -5.88 2.89 7.41
CA SER A 19 -5.13 3.51 6.31
C SER A 19 -5.49 2.98 4.92
N PHE A 20 -5.75 1.67 4.82
CA PHE A 20 -5.91 0.94 3.55
C PHE A 20 -7.31 0.34 3.37
N GLY A 21 -8.17 0.38 4.40
CA GLY A 21 -9.49 -0.23 4.37
C GLY A 21 -9.47 -1.73 4.70
N SER A 22 -10.63 -2.37 4.57
CA SER A 22 -10.82 -3.81 4.83
C SER A 22 -10.67 -4.69 3.59
N GLY A 23 -10.50 -4.10 2.41
CA GLY A 23 -10.32 -4.81 1.15
C GLY A 23 -8.86 -5.19 0.90
N PRO A 24 -8.59 -6.14 -0.01
CA PRO A 24 -7.25 -6.37 -0.52
C PRO A 24 -6.72 -5.09 -1.17
N LEU A 25 -5.43 -4.81 -0.99
CA LEU A 25 -4.76 -3.73 -1.71
C LEU A 25 -4.69 -4.09 -3.19
N ASP A 26 -5.58 -3.49 -3.99
CA ASP A 26 -5.48 -3.57 -5.44
C ASP A 26 -4.51 -2.49 -5.93
N CYS A 27 -3.45 -2.92 -6.62
CA CYS A 27 -2.49 -2.03 -7.25
C CYS A 27 -3.16 -1.09 -8.26
N CYS A 28 -4.25 -1.53 -8.91
CA CYS A 28 -5.02 -0.71 -9.84
C CYS A 28 -5.76 0.42 -9.12
N GLU A 29 -6.44 0.13 -8.00
CA GLU A 29 -7.12 1.14 -7.19
C GLU A 29 -6.12 2.11 -6.54
N LEU A 30 -4.97 1.60 -6.08
CA LEU A 30 -3.93 2.42 -5.47
C LEU A 30 -3.32 3.39 -6.47
N ALA A 31 -3.04 2.93 -7.69
CA ALA A 31 -2.56 3.78 -8.79
C ALA A 31 -3.61 4.82 -9.21
N HIS A 32 -4.90 4.45 -9.21
CA HIS A 32 -5.99 5.38 -9.49
C HIS A 32 -6.16 6.45 -8.40
N LYS A 33 -6.00 6.10 -7.11
CA LYS A 33 -6.10 7.07 -6.00
C LYS A 33 -4.87 7.95 -5.81
N ALA A 34 -3.70 7.49 -6.24
CA ALA A 34 -2.45 8.25 -6.11
C ALA A 34 -2.36 9.50 -7.01
N GLY A 35 -3.37 9.73 -7.86
CA GLY A 35 -3.36 10.80 -8.86
C GLY A 35 -2.37 10.53 -9.99
N PRO A 36 -2.36 11.36 -11.06
CA PRO A 36 -1.41 11.19 -12.15
C PRO A 36 0.01 11.36 -11.61
N VAL A 37 0.73 10.25 -11.46
CA VAL A 37 2.17 10.29 -11.26
C VAL A 37 2.74 10.91 -12.52
N ASN A 38 3.34 12.10 -12.40
CA ASN A 38 4.18 12.69 -13.43
C ASN A 38 5.41 11.80 -13.60
N THR A 39 5.24 10.62 -14.21
CA THR A 39 6.34 9.81 -14.67
C THR A 39 6.98 10.60 -15.79
N ASN A 40 8.08 11.29 -15.49
CA ASN A 40 9.01 11.75 -16.52
C ASN A 40 9.38 10.51 -17.33
N LYS A 41 8.73 10.38 -18.50
CA LYS A 41 8.88 9.27 -19.43
C LYS A 41 10.33 9.24 -19.87
N LYS A 42 11.19 8.49 -19.17
CA LYS A 42 12.49 8.12 -19.69
C LYS A 42 12.22 7.19 -20.86
N THR A 43 12.19 7.76 -22.06
CA THR A 43 12.19 7.04 -23.32
C THR A 43 13.42 6.15 -23.35
N SER A 44 13.27 4.88 -22.95
CA SER A 44 14.21 3.84 -23.36
C SER A 44 13.94 3.58 -24.83
N LYS A 45 14.73 4.24 -25.68
CA LYS A 45 14.85 3.88 -27.09
C LYS A 45 15.56 2.52 -27.11
N SER A 46 14.81 1.43 -27.27
CA SER A 46 15.40 0.18 -27.74
C SER A 46 15.79 0.41 -29.19
N ASN A 47 17.07 0.21 -29.49
CA ASN A 47 17.51 -0.01 -30.87
C ASN A 47 16.87 -1.28 -31.43
#